data_AF-A0A1E5HFI2-F1
#
_entry.id   AF-A0A1E5HFI2-F1
#
_cell.length_a   1.000
_cell.length_b   1.000
_cell.length_c   1.000
_cell.angle_alpha   90.00
_cell.angle_beta   90.00
_cell.angle_gamma   90.00
#
_symmetry.space_group_name_H-M   'P 1'
#
loop_
_entity.id
_entity.type
_entity.pdbx_description
1 polymer ?
#
loop_
_entity_poly.entity_id
_entity_poly.type
_entity_poly.pdbx_seq_one_letter_code
_entity_poly.pdbx_strand_id
1 'polypeptide(L)'
;MKISNEAQIIIDESPNKVELEAALEKINGLLRAQKIQPTELQWTILINHINEMIKRSKAGEKMAVVDPAMFEEVSKEALRMADKVVQLIGNLPQDEMYVLSIHFEAARQNEE
;
A
#
# COMPACT_ATOMS: atom_id res chain seq x y z
N MET A 1 11.88 8.99 1.24
CA MET A 1 11.62 7.68 0.64
C MET A 1 12.85 7.31 -0.17
N LYS A 2 13.42 6.12 0.00
CA LYS A 2 14.52 5.62 -0.85
C LYS A 2 13.93 4.49 -1.69
N ILE A 3 13.92 4.66 -3.01
CA ILE A 3 13.29 3.72 -3.95
C ILE A 3 14.29 3.30 -5.02
N SER A 4 14.10 2.11 -5.59
CA SER A 4 14.93 1.61 -6.68
C SER A 4 14.56 2.27 -8.03
N ASN A 5 15.38 2.06 -9.05
CA ASN A 5 15.08 2.53 -10.41
C ASN A 5 13.79 1.89 -10.95
N GLU A 6 13.56 0.61 -10.64
CA GLU A 6 12.36 -0.11 -11.05
C GLU A 6 11.10 0.52 -10.44
N ALA A 7 11.16 0.89 -9.16
CA ALA A 7 10.07 1.61 -8.50
C ALA A 7 9.80 2.97 -9.17
N GLN A 8 10.86 3.70 -9.56
CA GLN A 8 10.73 4.97 -10.25
C GLN A 8 10.05 4.80 -11.63
N ILE A 9 10.42 3.76 -12.38
CA ILE A 9 9.79 3.44 -13.67
C ILE A 9 8.28 3.16 -13.49
N ILE A 10 7.89 2.39 -12.47
CA ILE A 10 6.47 2.10 -12.20
C ILE A 10 5.68 3.40 -11.95
N ILE A 11 6.27 4.36 -11.23
CA ILE A 11 5.63 5.66 -10.98
C ILE A 11 5.52 6.48 -12.27
N ASP A 12 6.60 6.55 -13.04
CA ASP A 12 6.67 7.36 -14.24
C ASP A 12 5.77 6.85 -15.38
N GLU A 13 5.63 5.53 -15.51
CA GLU A 13 4.79 4.89 -16.52
C GLU A 13 3.33 4.71 -16.08
N SER A 14 2.99 5.03 -14.83
CA SER A 14 1.61 4.91 -14.36
C SER A 14 0.69 5.89 -15.12
N PRO A 15 -0.42 5.42 -15.72
CA PRO A 15 -1.43 6.32 -16.29
C PRO A 15 -2.16 7.14 -15.21
N ASN A 16 -1.95 6.80 -13.94
CA ASN A 16 -2.55 7.45 -12.77
C ASN A 16 -1.46 8.04 -11.86
N LYS A 17 -0.39 8.56 -12.48
CA LYS A 17 0.80 9.05 -11.76
C LYS A 17 0.47 10.05 -10.65
N VAL A 18 -0.44 10.99 -10.89
CA VAL A 18 -0.82 12.02 -9.89
C VAL A 18 -1.46 11.38 -8.65
N GLU A 19 -2.40 10.45 -8.84
CA GLU A 19 -3.03 9.74 -7.72
C GLU A 19 -2.05 8.81 -7.01
N LEU A 20 -1.15 8.18 -7.76
CA LEU A 20 -0.11 7.32 -7.22
C LEU A 20 0.86 8.12 -6.35
N GLU A 21 1.37 9.26 -6.82
CA GLU A 21 2.25 10.14 -6.05
C GLU A 21 1.58 10.65 -4.77
N ALA A 22 0.31 11.05 -4.84
CA ALA A 22 -0.45 11.49 -3.66
C ALA A 22 -0.63 10.35 -2.63
N ALA A 23 -0.92 9.13 -3.10
CA ALA A 23 -1.01 7.96 -2.23
C ALA A 23 0.35 7.64 -1.57
N LEU A 24 1.43 7.68 -2.35
CA LEU A 24 2.79 7.42 -1.85
C LEU A 24 3.25 8.48 -0.85
N GLU A 25 2.92 9.75 -1.06
CA GLU A 25 3.19 10.82 -0.09
C GLU A 25 2.48 10.52 1.24
N LYS A 26 1.20 10.15 1.19
CA LYS A 26 0.44 9.79 2.38
C LYS A 26 1.04 8.59 3.09
N ILE A 27 1.37 7.53 2.35
CA ILE A 27 1.97 6.30 2.86
C ILE A 27 3.30 6.58 3.54
N ASN A 28 4.18 7.35 2.90
CA ASN A 28 5.48 7.74 3.46
C ASN A 28 5.30 8.57 4.74
N GLY A 29 4.25 9.40 4.83
CA GLY A 29 3.89 10.10 6.06
C GLY A 29 3.44 9.17 7.20
N LEU A 30 2.60 8.17 6.90
CA LEU A 30 2.14 7.17 7.87
C LEU A 30 3.30 6.33 8.41
N LEU A 31 4.15 5.83 7.51
CA LEU A 31 5.34 5.05 7.87
C LEU A 31 6.30 5.85 8.77
N ARG A 32 6.57 7.12 8.42
CA ARG A 32 7.41 8.02 9.23
C ARG A 32 6.85 8.26 10.63
N ALA A 33 5.53 8.43 10.75
CA ALA A 33 4.89 8.62 12.05
C ALA A 33 5.06 7.40 12.96
N GLN A 34 5.15 6.20 12.39
CA GLN A 34 5.38 4.93 13.09
C GLN A 34 6.86 4.52 13.14
N LYS A 35 7.77 5.36 12.63
CA LYS A 35 9.21 5.08 12.48
C LYS A 35 9.58 3.91 11.56
N ILE A 36 8.61 3.28 10.90
CA ILE A 36 8.83 2.13 10.02
C ILE A 36 9.61 2.54 8.77
N GLN A 37 10.66 1.79 8.44
CA GLN A 37 11.50 2.01 7.26
C GLN A 37 11.46 0.80 6.32
N PRO A 38 10.63 0.84 5.26
CA PRO A 38 10.67 -0.20 4.25
C PRO A 38 11.99 -0.19 3.49
N THR A 39 12.48 -1.37 3.10
CA THR A 39 13.60 -1.53 2.18
C THR A 39 13.24 -1.05 0.78
N GLU A 40 14.24 -0.86 -0.09
CA GLU A 40 13.99 -0.49 -1.50
C GLU A 40 13.08 -1.52 -2.19
N LEU A 41 13.31 -2.82 -1.96
CA LEU A 41 12.48 -3.89 -2.51
C LEU A 41 11.04 -3.82 -1.99
N GLN A 42 10.84 -3.61 -0.69
CA GLN A 42 9.50 -3.47 -0.11
C GLN A 42 8.77 -2.24 -0.68
N TRP A 43 9.48 -1.13 -0.92
CA TRP A 43 8.92 0.00 -1.64
C TRP A 43 8.50 -0.35 -3.05
N THR A 44 9.32 -1.04 -3.83
CA THR A 44 8.98 -1.45 -5.20
C THR A 44 7.71 -2.29 -5.24
N ILE A 45 7.59 -3.28 -4.34
CA ILE A 45 6.41 -4.15 -4.28
C ILE A 45 5.17 -3.34 -3.84
N LEU A 46 5.31 -2.47 -2.82
CA LEU A 46 4.22 -1.63 -2.35
C LEU A 46 3.74 -0.65 -3.42
N ILE A 47 4.65 0.02 -4.13
CA ILE A 47 4.34 0.95 -5.21
C ILE A 47 3.56 0.24 -6.33
N ASN A 48 4.01 -0.95 -6.72
CA ASN A 48 3.29 -1.76 -7.71
C ASN A 48 1.88 -2.11 -7.22
N HIS A 49 1.73 -2.51 -5.96
CA HIS A 49 0.42 -2.85 -5.39
C HIS A 49 -0.53 -1.65 -5.36
N ILE A 50 -0.06 -0.48 -4.91
CA ILE A 50 -0.86 0.76 -4.89
C ILE A 50 -1.27 1.18 -6.31
N ASN A 51 -0.36 1.06 -7.28
CA ASN A 51 -0.67 1.35 -8.68
C ASN A 51 -1.83 0.47 -9.18
N GLU A 52 -1.82 -0.83 -8.86
CA GLU A 52 -2.91 -1.74 -9.21
C GLU A 52 -4.22 -1.44 -8.46
N MET A 53 -4.16 -1.06 -7.18
CA MET A 53 -5.33 -0.61 -6.42
C MET A 53 -5.99 0.61 -7.07
N ILE A 54 -5.20 1.60 -7.50
CA ILE A 54 -5.71 2.80 -8.17
C ILE A 54 -6.34 2.45 -9.52
N LYS A 55 -5.73 1.53 -10.29
CA LYS A 55 -6.31 1.04 -11.55
C LYS A 55 -7.68 0.39 -11.32
N ARG A 56 -7.79 -0.52 -10.33
CA ARG A 56 -9.08 -1.15 -9.97
C ARG A 56 -10.11 -0.13 -9.54
N SER A 57 -9.72 0.82 -8.68
CA SER A 57 -10.58 1.91 -8.22
C SER A 57 -11.15 2.71 -9.40
N LYS A 58 -10.33 3.07 -10.39
CA LYS A 58 -10.80 3.81 -11.57
C LYS A 58 -11.65 2.96 -12.53
N ALA A 59 -11.34 1.67 -12.65
CA ALA A 59 -12.09 0.75 -13.48
C ALA A 59 -13.43 0.30 -12.84
N GLY A 60 -13.62 0.54 -11.53
CA GLY A 60 -14.74 -0.02 -10.78
C GLY A 60 -14.64 -1.53 -10.59
N GLU A 61 -13.43 -2.08 -10.75
CA GLU A 61 -13.16 -3.50 -10.56
C GLU A 61 -13.00 -3.82 -9.08
N LYS A 62 -13.42 -5.02 -8.69
CA LYS A 62 -13.30 -5.52 -7.31
C LYS A 62 -12.30 -6.64 -7.26
N MET A 63 -11.45 -6.64 -6.24
CA MET A 63 -10.63 -7.80 -5.91
C MET A 63 -11.52 -8.96 -5.42
N ALA A 64 -10.99 -10.19 -5.51
CA ALA A 64 -11.58 -11.34 -4.86
C ALA A 64 -11.74 -11.10 -3.35
N VAL A 65 -12.83 -11.61 -2.79
CA VAL A 65 -13.08 -11.56 -1.34
C VAL A 65 -12.00 -12.39 -0.64
N VAL A 66 -11.43 -11.83 0.42
CA VAL A 66 -10.45 -12.51 1.28
C VAL A 66 -11.07 -12.83 2.62
N ASP A 67 -10.61 -13.91 3.27
CA ASP A 67 -11.05 -14.26 4.62
C ASP A 67 -10.29 -13.44 5.66
N PRO A 68 -10.95 -12.58 6.46
CA PRO A 68 -10.30 -11.79 7.50
C PRO A 68 -9.55 -12.64 8.54
N ALA A 69 -9.97 -13.91 8.75
CA ALA A 69 -9.31 -14.81 9.69
C ALA A 69 -7.84 -15.08 9.30
N MET A 70 -7.50 -14.98 8.01
CA MET A 70 -6.12 -15.10 7.53
C MET A 70 -5.19 -13.96 7.98
N PHE A 71 -5.76 -12.86 8.50
CA PHE A 71 -5.02 -11.65 8.85
C PHE A 71 -5.04 -11.36 10.36
N GLU A 72 -5.43 -12.34 11.19
CA GLU A 72 -5.51 -12.19 12.65
C GLU A 72 -4.15 -11.90 13.32
N GLU A 73 -3.05 -12.36 12.71
CA GLU A 73 -1.69 -12.12 13.19
C GLU A 73 -1.13 -10.76 12.76
N VAL A 74 -1.81 -10.04 11.85
CA VAL A 74 -1.38 -8.72 11.40
C VAL A 74 -1.61 -7.68 12.49
N SER A 75 -0.63 -6.81 12.74
CA SER A 75 -0.77 -5.78 13.75
C SER A 75 -1.93 -4.83 13.47
N LYS A 76 -2.58 -4.35 14.54
CA LYS A 76 -3.65 -3.35 14.44
C LYS A 76 -3.15 -2.07 13.78
N GLU A 77 -1.88 -1.75 13.97
CA GLU A 77 -1.19 -0.62 13.37
C GLU A 77 -1.10 -0.77 11.85
N ALA A 78 -0.67 -1.93 11.35
CA ALA A 78 -0.62 -2.23 9.92
C ALA A 78 -2.02 -2.19 9.28
N LEU A 79 -3.02 -2.81 9.91
CA LEU A 79 -4.41 -2.77 9.45
C LEU A 79 -4.97 -1.34 9.39
N ARG A 80 -4.70 -0.51 10.41
CA ARG A 80 -5.14 0.90 10.42
C ARG A 80 -4.46 1.74 9.35
N MET A 81 -3.18 1.48 9.04
CA MET A 81 -2.50 2.19 7.95
C MET A 81 -3.10 1.80 6.61
N ALA A 82 -3.38 0.51 6.40
CA ALA A 82 -4.02 0.03 5.18
C ALA A 82 -5.43 0.60 4.98
N ASP A 83 -6.25 0.62 6.03
CA ASP A 83 -7.60 1.23 6.01
C ASP A 83 -7.53 2.70 5.56
N LYS A 84 -6.63 3.51 6.14
CA LYS A 84 -6.46 4.92 5.75
C LYS A 84 -6.08 5.10 4.28
N VAL A 85 -5.30 4.16 3.72
CA VAL A 85 -4.89 4.21 2.32
C VAL A 85 -6.03 3.80 1.39
N VAL A 86 -6.77 2.75 1.74
CA VAL A 86 -7.97 2.33 0.98
C VAL A 86 -9.01 3.44 0.95
N GLN A 87 -9.26 4.10 2.09
CA GLN A 87 -10.17 5.25 2.18
C GLN A 87 -9.68 6.45 1.36
N LEU A 88 -8.37 6.70 1.31
CA LEU A 88 -7.78 7.76 0.49
C LEU A 88 -7.99 7.50 -1.01
N ILE A 89 -7.70 6.27 -1.46
CA ILE A 89 -7.85 5.91 -2.88
C ILE A 89 -9.33 5.96 -3.27
N GLY A 90 -10.21 5.50 -2.38
CA GLY A 90 -11.65 5.50 -2.59
C GLY A 90 -12.08 4.51 -3.68
N ASN A 91 -13.40 4.32 -3.80
CA ASN A 91 -14.02 3.38 -4.76
C ASN A 91 -13.39 1.97 -4.76
N LEU A 92 -12.98 1.50 -3.58
CA LEU A 92 -12.41 0.18 -3.37
C LEU A 92 -13.23 -0.57 -2.32
N PRO A 93 -13.34 -1.91 -2.43
CA PRO A 93 -13.83 -2.75 -1.33
C PRO A 93 -12.97 -2.56 -0.08
N GLN A 94 -13.60 -2.57 1.10
CA GLN A 94 -12.88 -2.45 2.36
C GLN A 94 -11.83 -3.56 2.53
N ASP A 95 -12.13 -4.77 2.02
CA ASP A 95 -11.30 -5.96 2.13
C ASP A 95 -9.90 -5.82 1.49
N GLU A 96 -9.71 -4.84 0.59
CA GLU A 96 -8.40 -4.49 0.03
C GLU A 96 -7.39 -4.11 1.13
N MET A 97 -7.87 -3.62 2.27
CA MET A 97 -7.00 -3.26 3.40
C MET A 97 -6.24 -4.48 3.94
N TYR A 98 -6.80 -5.68 3.86
CA TYR A 98 -6.18 -6.87 4.42
C TYR A 98 -4.90 -7.23 3.67
N VAL A 99 -4.97 -7.34 2.34
CA VAL A 99 -3.78 -7.63 1.52
C VAL A 99 -2.77 -6.49 1.62
N LEU A 100 -3.24 -5.24 1.57
CA LEU A 100 -2.36 -4.08 1.71
C LEU A 100 -1.64 -4.07 3.07
N SER A 101 -2.29 -4.52 4.15
CA SER A 101 -1.72 -4.50 5.50
C SER A 101 -0.44 -5.34 5.63
N ILE A 102 -0.29 -6.39 4.82
CA ILE A 102 0.91 -7.24 4.81
C ILE A 102 2.17 -6.45 4.44
N HIS A 103 2.06 -5.46 3.54
CA HIS A 103 3.21 -4.62 3.18
C HIS A 103 3.71 -3.79 4.37
N PHE A 104 2.78 -3.28 5.19
CA PHE A 104 3.12 -2.53 6.38
C PHE A 104 3.66 -3.44 7.49
N GLU A 105 3.07 -4.62 7.66
CA GLU A 105 3.52 -5.60 8.64
C GLU A 105 4.94 -6.07 8.35
N ALA A 106 5.22 -6.45 7.10
CA ALA A 106 6.55 -6.87 6.67
C ALA A 106 7.59 -5.76 6.85
N ALA A 107 7.24 -4.51 6.55
CA ALA A 107 8.16 -3.39 6.76
C ALA A 107 8.41 -3.10 8.25
N ARG A 108 7.41 -3.29 9.11
CA ARG A 108 7.53 -3.13 10.56
C ARG A 108 8.51 -4.15 11.16
N GLN A 109 8.51 -5.37 10.63
CA GLN A 109 9.40 -6.46 11.06
C GLN A 109 10.86 -6.28 10.62
N ASN A 110 11.19 -5.26 9.82
CA ASN A 110 12.60 -4.94 9.52
C ASN A 110 13.39 -4.48 10.75
N GLU A 111 12.69 -3.99 11.78
CA GLU A 111 13.29 -3.47 13.02
C GLU A 111 13.47 -4.55 14.10
N GLU A 112 13.13 -5.81 13.80
CA GLU A 112 13.44 -6.99 14.63
C GLU A 112 14.74 -7.66 14.16
#